data_AF-A0A5J4UL92-F1
#
_entry.id   AF-A0A5J4UL92-F1
#
_cell.length_a   1.000
_cell.length_b   1.000
_cell.length_c   1.000
_cell.angle_alpha   90.00
_cell.angle_beta   90.00
_cell.angle_gamma   90.00
#
_symmetry.space_group_name_H-M   'P 1'
#
loop_
_entity.id
_entity.type
_entity.pdbx_description
1 polymer ?
#
loop_
_entity_poly.entity_id
_entity_poly.type
_entity_poly.pdbx_seq_one_letter_code
_entity_poly.pdbx_strand_id
1 'polypeptide(L)'
;MARNPPPYDNIDALKSGRNQRFAADIWAIGVMTYELVMLKHPFIGNEEGQIPLGVLIDRVRNEDPLEISSDYPEAMNNLIRKMLIKNPNHRITAEQILLVPEVAQRLENS
;
A
#
# COMPACT_ATOMS: atom_id res chain seq x y z
N MET A 1 -26.85 -3.48 -0.04
CA MET A 1 -27.03 -2.37 -1.02
C MET A 1 -26.06 -2.59 -2.16
N ALA A 2 -26.53 -3.09 -3.31
CA ALA A 2 -25.69 -3.24 -4.49
C ALA A 2 -25.44 -1.84 -5.10
N ARG A 3 -24.18 -1.45 -5.28
CA ARG A 3 -23.84 -0.24 -6.02
C ARG A 3 -24.18 -0.52 -7.48
N ASN A 4 -25.14 0.20 -8.06
CA ASN A 4 -25.39 0.14 -9.50
C ASN A 4 -24.09 0.52 -10.23
N PRO A 5 -23.61 -0.27 -11.20
CA PRO A 5 -22.45 0.11 -11.98
C PRO A 5 -22.73 1.45 -12.68
N PRO A 6 -21.73 2.35 -12.79
CA PRO A 6 -21.90 3.57 -13.55
C PRO A 6 -22.33 3.22 -14.98
N PRO A 7 -23.21 4.04 -15.62
CA PRO A 7 -23.59 3.84 -17.02
C PRO A 7 -22.36 3.64 -17.89
N TYR A 8 -22.41 2.68 -18.83
CA TYR A 8 -21.27 2.31 -19.67
C TYR A 8 -20.62 3.49 -20.43
N ASP A 9 -21.39 4.56 -20.66
CA ASP A 9 -20.94 5.76 -21.37
C ASP A 9 -20.06 6.69 -20.51
N ASN A 10 -19.97 6.46 -19.18
CA ASN A 10 -19.12 7.24 -18.29
C ASN A 10 -17.70 6.66 -18.21
N ILE A 11 -16.91 6.92 -19.25
CA ILE A 11 -15.52 6.45 -19.40
C ILE A 11 -14.63 6.93 -18.23
N ASP A 12 -14.87 8.13 -17.71
CA ASP A 12 -14.08 8.68 -16.61
C ASP A 12 -14.34 7.94 -15.30
N ALA A 13 -15.60 7.63 -14.99
CA ALA A 13 -15.92 6.80 -13.81
C ALA A 13 -15.30 5.40 -13.92
N LEU A 14 -15.27 4.79 -15.11
CA LEU A 14 -14.61 3.50 -15.34
C LEU A 14 -13.09 3.59 -15.17
N LYS A 15 -12.46 4.66 -15.67
CA LYS A 15 -11.03 4.93 -15.47
C LYS A 15 -10.71 5.15 -13.99
N SER A 16 -11.47 5.99 -13.29
CA SER A 16 -11.31 6.23 -11.86
C SER A 16 -11.48 4.93 -11.05
N GLY A 17 -12.47 4.10 -11.41
CA GLY A 17 -12.66 2.79 -10.79
C GLY A 17 -11.51 1.81 -11.02
N ARG A 18 -10.86 1.84 -12.19
CA ARG A 18 -9.65 1.05 -12.48
C ARG A 18 -8.46 1.55 -11.66
N ASN A 19 -8.22 2.85 -11.65
CA ASN A 19 -7.11 3.45 -10.90
C ASN A 19 -7.23 3.15 -9.41
N GLN A 20 -8.45 3.18 -8.86
CA GLN A 20 -8.71 2.80 -7.47
C GLN A 20 -8.32 1.33 -7.17
N ARG A 21 -8.59 0.41 -8.11
CA ARG A 21 -8.22 -1.01 -7.95
C ARG A 21 -6.70 -1.19 -7.97
N PHE A 22 -6.01 -0.63 -8.95
CA PHE A 22 -4.56 -0.71 -9.02
C PHE A 22 -3.89 -0.08 -7.79
N ALA A 23 -4.38 1.09 -7.33
CA ALA A 23 -3.88 1.67 -6.10
C ALA A 23 -4.13 0.78 -4.88
N ALA A 24 -5.27 0.09 -4.81
CA ALA A 24 -5.57 -0.87 -3.74
C ALA A 24 -4.63 -2.09 -3.77
N ASP A 25 -4.26 -2.58 -4.96
CA ASP A 25 -3.27 -3.65 -5.11
C ASP A 25 -1.90 -3.20 -4.61
N ILE A 26 -1.46 -1.97 -4.94
CA ILE A 26 -0.21 -1.41 -4.40
C ILE A 26 -0.24 -1.29 -2.87
N TRP A 27 -1.37 -0.90 -2.30
CA TRP A 27 -1.52 -0.87 -0.84
C TRP A 27 -1.31 -2.26 -0.23
N ALA A 28 -1.96 -3.28 -0.79
CA ALA A 28 -1.82 -4.66 -0.32
C ALA A 28 -0.37 -5.14 -0.42
N ILE A 29 0.32 -4.83 -1.52
CA ILE A 29 1.75 -5.13 -1.70
C ILE A 29 2.60 -4.40 -0.65
N GLY A 30 2.29 -3.14 -0.33
CA GLY A 30 2.97 -2.38 0.72
C GLY A 30 2.82 -3.04 2.10
N VAL A 31 1.62 -3.51 2.44
CA VAL A 31 1.37 -4.25 3.70
C VAL A 31 2.16 -5.55 3.73
N MET A 32 2.07 -6.37 2.68
CA MET A 32 2.80 -7.65 2.60
C MET A 32 4.32 -7.43 2.66
N THR A 33 4.83 -6.40 1.98
CA THR A 33 6.27 -6.10 1.98
C THR A 33 6.73 -5.67 3.37
N TYR A 34 5.95 -4.83 4.06
CA TYR A 34 6.22 -4.49 5.46
C TYR A 34 6.27 -5.74 6.34
N GLU A 35 5.28 -6.64 6.21
CA GLU A 35 5.20 -7.88 6.98
C GLU A 35 6.39 -8.80 6.71
N LEU A 36 6.85 -8.91 5.47
CA LEU A 36 8.04 -9.71 5.13
C LEU A 36 9.32 -9.14 5.75
N VAL A 37 9.42 -7.82 5.88
CA VAL A 37 10.60 -7.14 6.44
C VAL A 37 10.60 -7.19 7.96
N MET A 38 9.46 -6.86 8.59
CA MET A 38 9.33 -6.66 10.03
C MET A 38 8.76 -7.86 10.78
N LEU A 39 8.28 -8.88 10.06
CA LEU A 39 7.55 -10.04 10.60
C LEU A 39 6.33 -9.67 11.45
N LYS A 40 5.77 -8.48 11.20
CA LYS A 40 4.73 -7.81 11.98
C LYS A 40 3.82 -7.02 11.05
N HIS A 41 2.56 -6.84 11.42
CA HIS A 41 1.61 -6.05 10.63
C HIS A 41 1.83 -4.54 10.86
N PRO A 42 1.77 -3.68 9.82
CA PRO A 42 2.11 -2.25 9.94
C PRO A 42 1.16 -1.43 10.83
N PHE A 43 -0.03 -1.93 11.15
CA PHE A 43 -1.05 -1.23 11.94
C PHE A 43 -1.43 -1.97 13.25
N ILE A 44 -0.65 -2.98 13.63
CA ILE A 44 -0.86 -3.75 14.87
C ILE A 44 0.43 -3.69 15.68
N GLY A 45 0.32 -3.25 16.94
CA GLY A 45 1.47 -3.15 17.85
C GLY A 45 2.00 -4.52 18.28
N ASN A 46 3.28 -4.58 18.65
CA ASN A 46 3.98 -5.84 18.97
C ASN A 46 3.33 -6.66 20.10
N GLU A 47 2.75 -5.98 21.08
CA GLU A 47 2.14 -6.59 22.27
C GLU A 47 0.61 -6.69 22.14
N GLU A 48 0.08 -6.22 21.02
CA GLU A 48 -1.35 -6.29 20.75
C GLU A 48 -1.65 -7.69 20.21
N GLY A 49 -2.40 -8.47 21.01
CA GLY A 49 -2.97 -9.73 20.54
C GLY A 49 -4.05 -9.49 19.47
N GLN A 50 -5.22 -10.09 19.64
CA GLN A 50 -6.33 -9.85 18.73
C GLN A 50 -6.93 -8.45 18.99
N ILE A 51 -6.71 -7.48 18.08
CA ILE A 51 -7.40 -6.20 18.14
C ILE A 51 -8.80 -6.29 17.50
N PRO A 52 -9.81 -5.56 18.01
CA PRO A 52 -11.12 -5.51 17.38
C PRO A 52 -11.05 -4.98 15.94
N LEU A 53 -11.83 -5.56 15.03
CA LEU A 53 -11.84 -5.17 13.62
C LEU A 53 -12.12 -3.68 13.42
N GLY A 54 -13.01 -3.09 14.22
CA GLY A 54 -13.31 -1.65 14.15
C GLY A 54 -12.11 -0.76 14.46
N VAL A 55 -11.26 -1.17 15.42
CA VAL A 55 -10.01 -0.46 15.75
C VAL A 55 -9.04 -0.58 14.60
N LEU A 56 -8.82 -1.79 14.06
CA LEU A 56 -7.93 -1.98 12.92
C LEU A 56 -8.35 -1.14 11.71
N ILE A 57 -9.65 -1.10 11.39
CA ILE A 57 -10.19 -0.27 10.30
C ILE A 57 -9.89 1.21 10.54
N ASP A 58 -10.06 1.69 11.77
CA ASP A 58 -9.79 3.09 12.12
C ASP A 58 -8.30 3.44 11.94
N ARG A 59 -7.39 2.58 12.41
CA ARG A 59 -5.94 2.76 12.21
C ARG A 59 -5.54 2.74 10.75
N VAL A 60 -6.04 1.76 9.99
CA VAL A 60 -5.79 1.66 8.55
C VAL A 60 -6.27 2.91 7.82
N ARG A 61 -7.32 3.58 8.31
CA ARG A 61 -7.84 4.80 7.70
C ARG A 61 -7.06 6.05 8.12
N ASN A 62 -6.71 6.17 9.39
CA ASN A 62 -6.35 7.45 10.00
C ASN A 62 -4.90 7.52 10.53
N GLU A 63 -4.27 6.39 10.83
CA GLU A 63 -2.93 6.34 11.41
C GLU A 63 -1.87 6.00 10.36
N ASP A 64 -0.65 6.52 10.54
CA ASP A 64 0.48 6.11 9.72
C ASP A 64 0.96 4.70 10.10
N PRO A 65 1.57 3.95 9.16
CA PRO A 65 2.16 2.65 9.49
C PRO A 65 3.26 2.80 10.53
N LEU A 66 3.41 1.79 11.37
CA LEU A 66 4.50 1.70 12.34
C LEU A 66 5.86 1.84 11.65
N GLU A 67 6.82 2.43 12.36
CA GLU A 67 8.13 2.69 11.78
C GLU A 67 8.95 1.41 11.62
N ILE A 68 9.60 1.29 10.46
CA ILE A 68 10.59 0.25 10.19
C ILE A 68 11.88 0.62 10.93
N SER A 69 12.53 -0.37 11.57
CA SER A 69 13.79 -0.16 12.29
C SER A 69 14.85 0.45 11.37
N SER A 70 15.72 1.30 11.93
CA SER A 70 16.89 1.87 11.23
C SER A 70 17.91 0.81 10.79
N ASP A 71 17.76 -0.44 11.23
CA ASP A 71 18.60 -1.57 10.81
C ASP A 71 18.36 -1.96 9.34
N TYR A 72 17.24 -1.53 8.75
CA TYR A 72 16.90 -1.80 7.36
C TYR A 72 17.24 -0.60 6.45
N PRO A 73 17.56 -0.84 5.17
CA PRO A 73 17.90 0.23 4.24
C PRO A 73 16.80 1.29 4.13
N GLU A 74 17.19 2.56 4.17
CA GLU A 74 16.26 3.69 4.09
C GLU A 74 15.43 3.65 2.80
N ALA A 75 16.03 3.23 1.68
CA ALA A 75 15.35 3.07 0.40
C ALA A 75 14.12 2.14 0.49
N MET A 76 14.23 1.04 1.25
CA MET A 76 13.14 0.10 1.47
C MET A 76 12.02 0.74 2.30
N ASN A 77 12.38 1.44 3.37
CA ASN A 77 11.42 2.18 4.20
C ASN A 77 10.67 3.24 3.38
N ASN A 78 11.42 4.03 2.60
CA ASN A 78 10.87 5.05 1.72
C ASN A 78 9.92 4.46 0.67
N LEU A 79 10.25 3.30 0.10
CA LEU A 79 9.40 2.60 -0.85
C LEU A 79 8.09 2.12 -0.19
N ILE A 80 8.16 1.44 0.96
CA ILE A 80 6.97 0.96 1.70
C ILE A 80 6.08 2.13 2.10
N ARG A 81 6.65 3.23 2.62
CA ARG A 81 5.89 4.46 2.96
C ARG A 81 5.14 5.01 1.75
N LYS A 82 5.75 5.02 0.55
CA LYS A 82 5.09 5.45 -0.70
C LYS A 82 3.96 4.52 -1.13
N MET A 83 4.06 3.21 -0.87
CA MET A 83 2.97 2.25 -1.11
C MET A 83 1.80 2.42 -0.12
N LEU A 84 2.10 2.81 1.12
CA LEU A 84 1.12 2.96 2.21
C LEU A 84 0.57 4.40 2.35
N ILE A 85 0.69 5.23 1.33
CA ILE A 85 0.01 6.54 1.27
C ILE A 85 -1.51 6.32 1.25
N LYS A 86 -2.26 7.02 2.12
CA LYS A 86 -3.72 6.85 2.25
C LYS A 86 -4.49 7.25 0.99
N ASN A 87 -4.14 8.40 0.41
CA ASN A 87 -4.79 8.88 -0.81
C ASN A 87 -4.31 8.06 -2.03
N PRO A 88 -5.19 7.28 -2.69
CA PRO A 88 -4.81 6.43 -3.82
C PRO A 88 -4.25 7.22 -5.01
N ASN A 89 -4.62 8.50 -5.18
CA ASN A 89 -4.11 9.34 -6.27
C ASN A 89 -2.67 9.83 -6.04
N HIS A 90 -2.18 9.78 -4.79
CA HIS A 90 -0.81 10.15 -4.43
C HIS A 90 0.08 8.94 -4.16
N ARG A 91 -0.51 7.74 -4.15
CA ARG A 91 0.19 6.47 -3.94
C ARG A 91 1.04 6.15 -5.17
N ILE A 92 2.24 5.61 -4.92
CA ILE A 92 3.13 5.17 -6.00
C ILE A 92 2.44 4.12 -6.87
N THR A 93 2.64 4.16 -8.19
CA THR A 93 2.10 3.14 -9.11
C THR A 93 3.09 1.99 -9.34
N ALA A 94 2.63 0.88 -9.91
CA ALA A 94 3.52 -0.23 -10.27
C ALA A 94 4.63 0.22 -11.23
N GLU A 95 4.28 1.04 -12.23
CA GLU A 95 5.22 1.61 -13.20
C GLU A 95 6.28 2.47 -12.50
N GLN A 96 5.88 3.27 -11.51
CA GLN A 96 6.82 4.07 -10.73
C GLN A 96 7.70 3.23 -9.82
N ILE A 97 7.18 2.13 -9.25
CA ILE A 97 7.99 1.18 -8.46
C ILE A 97 9.09 0.56 -9.32
N LEU A 98 8.80 0.21 -10.57
CA LEU A 98 9.79 -0.35 -11.49
C LEU A 98 10.94 0.63 -11.83
N LEU A 99 10.74 1.93 -11.62
CA LEU A 99 11.76 2.97 -11.81
C LEU A 99 12.56 3.27 -10.54
N VAL A 100 12.22 2.66 -9.41
CA VAL A 100 12.99 2.80 -8.16
C VAL A 100 14.36 2.14 -8.37
N PRO A 101 15.49 2.85 -8.11
CA PRO A 101 16.83 2.35 -8.47
C PRO A 101 17.13 0.93 -7.97
N GLU A 102 16.76 0.65 -6.72
CA GLU A 102 16.99 -0.64 -6.06
C GLU A 102 16.18 -1.79 -6.70
N VAL A 103 15.02 -1.47 -7.27
CA VAL A 103 14.15 -2.42 -7.98
C VAL A 103 14.63 -2.60 -9.41
N ALA A 104 14.86 -1.49 -10.13
CA ALA A 104 15.32 -1.48 -11.52
C ALA A 104 16.63 -2.26 -11.69
N GLN A 105 17.60 -2.01 -10.80
CA GLN A 105 18.90 -2.71 -10.83
C GLN A 105 18.75 -4.23 -10.69
N ARG A 106 17.73 -4.73 -9.98
CA ARG A 106 17.52 -6.18 -9.81
C ARG A 106 16.91 -6.83 -11.05
N LEU A 107 16.12 -6.08 -11.82
CA LEU A 107 15.49 -6.56 -13.04
C LEU A 107 16.46 -6.61 -14.23
N GLU A 108 17.42 -5.68 -14.30
CA GLU A 108 18.46 -5.68 -15.34
C GLU A 108 19.48 -6.83 -15.20
N ASN A 109 19.62 -7.36 -13.99
CA ASN A 109 20.55 -8.43 -13.65
C ASN A 109 19.89 -9.82 -13.56
N SER A 110 18.63 -9.97 -14.04
CA SER A 110 17.85 -11.21 -13.99
C SER A 110 17.73 -11.90 -15.35
#